data_AF-A0A086LRT1-F1
#
_entry.id   AF-A0A086LRT1-F1
#
_cell.length_a   1.000
_cell.length_b   1.000
_cell.length_c   1.000
_cell.angle_alpha   90.00
_cell.angle_beta   90.00
_cell.angle_gamma   90.00
#
_symmetry.space_group_name_H-M   'P 1'
#
loop_
_entity.id
_entity.type
_entity.pdbx_description
1 polymer ?
#
loop_
_entity_poly.entity_id
_entity_poly.type
_entity_poly.pdbx_seq_one_letter_code
_entity_poly.pdbx_strand_id
1 'polypeptide(L)'
;MRDLSRVFQGVLSCPLEVLTSEERLVGLWKNECLRVFADKLSREVDKQFVHQAAHEVCSTHFGRELAKAVHETPWFADFLREGVEDESGELLPAPKIYEPVPSLDVVRAKVNFYLEKYNEDNPSKQMNLVMFDAAVTHLMAISRIIQMPRGSAMLVGVGGSGKQSLARLAAYIAGHFTFQITVTKTYNDNALFDDLRCLYASAGQKNQATTFLLTDLEIKSEGFLEYFNSLLSTGEVAGLFAKDERDNMVAERRADFIKERPNQEENLVNLYNFFMDRVRDNLHVVLCFSPLSSKFA
;
A
#
# COMPACT_ATOMS: atom_id res chain seq x y z
N MET A 1 -20.81 0.16 -1.87
CA MET A 1 -20.17 1.04 -2.88
C MET A 1 -18.64 1.09 -2.73
N ARG A 2 -18.07 1.53 -1.59
CA ARG A 2 -16.61 1.67 -1.42
C ARG A 2 -15.81 0.37 -1.64
N ASP A 3 -16.19 -0.73 -1.02
CA ASP A 3 -15.46 -2.00 -1.17
C ASP A 3 -15.57 -2.56 -2.60
N LEU A 4 -16.73 -2.43 -3.25
CA LEU A 4 -16.89 -2.79 -4.66
C LEU A 4 -15.93 -1.99 -5.55
N SER A 5 -15.82 -0.68 -5.31
CA SER A 5 -14.86 0.17 -6.04
C SER A 5 -13.41 -0.28 -5.84
N ARG A 6 -13.05 -0.78 -4.65
CA ARG A 6 -11.70 -1.31 -4.38
C ARG A 6 -11.41 -2.62 -5.10
N VAL A 7 -12.42 -3.48 -5.24
CA VAL A 7 -12.27 -4.71 -6.05
C VAL A 7 -11.96 -4.33 -7.49
N PHE A 8 -12.77 -3.43 -8.09
CA PHE A 8 -12.53 -2.99 -9.46
C PHE A 8 -11.24 -2.21 -9.62
N GLN A 9 -10.86 -1.36 -8.65
CA GLN A 9 -9.57 -0.68 -8.67
C GLN A 9 -8.40 -1.68 -8.71
N GLY A 10 -8.50 -2.79 -7.95
CA GLY A 10 -7.52 -3.86 -8.01
C GLY A 10 -7.51 -4.60 -9.34
N VAL A 11 -8.68 -4.90 -9.91
CA VAL A 11 -8.77 -5.52 -11.24
C VAL A 11 -8.15 -4.62 -12.31
N LEU A 12 -8.42 -3.31 -12.26
CA LEU A 12 -7.90 -2.32 -13.20
C LEU A 12 -6.40 -2.04 -13.04
N SER A 13 -5.79 -2.43 -11.91
CA SER A 13 -4.34 -2.30 -11.70
C SER A 13 -3.52 -3.34 -12.47
N CYS A 14 -4.14 -4.44 -12.90
CA CYS A 14 -3.48 -5.45 -13.72
C CYS A 14 -3.48 -5.01 -15.20
N PRO A 15 -2.32 -4.94 -15.88
CA PRO A 15 -2.26 -4.62 -17.30
C PRO A 15 -2.98 -5.66 -18.17
N LEU A 16 -3.61 -5.22 -19.26
CA LEU A 16 -4.31 -6.12 -20.20
C LEU A 16 -3.38 -7.15 -20.83
N GLU A 17 -2.10 -6.83 -21.01
CA GLU A 17 -1.07 -7.73 -21.53
C GLU A 17 -0.87 -8.98 -20.65
N VAL A 18 -1.13 -8.87 -19.35
CA VAL A 18 -1.06 -9.99 -18.40
C VAL A 18 -2.33 -10.86 -18.47
N LEU A 19 -3.47 -10.25 -18.80
CA LEU A 19 -4.79 -10.87 -18.84
C LEU A 19 -5.06 -11.59 -20.17
N THR A 20 -4.27 -12.63 -20.44
CA THR A 20 -4.30 -13.36 -21.72
C THR A 20 -5.42 -14.40 -21.86
N SER A 21 -6.23 -14.62 -20.82
CA SER A 21 -7.32 -15.59 -20.82
C SER A 21 -8.44 -15.21 -19.86
N GLU A 22 -9.64 -15.75 -20.11
CA GLU A 22 -10.80 -15.60 -19.22
C GLU A 22 -10.51 -16.15 -17.82
N GLU A 23 -9.78 -17.26 -17.73
CA GLU A 23 -9.36 -17.85 -16.45
C GLU A 23 -8.53 -16.86 -15.62
N ARG A 24 -7.57 -16.17 -16.23
CA ARG A 24 -6.76 -15.15 -15.53
C ARG A 24 -7.61 -13.97 -15.06
N LEU A 25 -8.55 -13.50 -15.89
CA LEU A 25 -9.43 -12.40 -15.52
C LEU A 25 -10.35 -12.76 -14.36
N VAL A 26 -11.00 -13.93 -14.42
CA VAL A 26 -11.87 -14.42 -13.34
C VAL A 26 -11.05 -14.73 -12.07
N GLY A 27 -9.84 -15.28 -12.24
CA GLY A 27 -8.91 -15.53 -11.13
C GLY A 27 -8.47 -14.25 -10.43
N LEU A 28 -8.14 -13.21 -11.20
CA LEU A 28 -7.84 -11.86 -10.67
C LEU A 28 -9.04 -11.28 -9.93
N TRP A 29 -10.22 -11.30 -10.55
CA TRP A 29 -11.44 -10.81 -9.90
C TRP A 29 -11.71 -11.53 -8.59
N LYS A 30 -11.57 -12.87 -8.56
CA LYS A 30 -11.73 -13.68 -7.35
C LYS A 30 -10.68 -13.30 -6.30
N ASN A 31 -9.41 -13.18 -6.68
CA ASN A 31 -8.34 -12.71 -5.79
C ASN A 31 -8.70 -11.36 -5.15
N GLU A 32 -9.09 -10.37 -5.95
CA GLU A 32 -9.44 -9.04 -5.46
C GLU A 32 -10.65 -9.04 -4.52
N CYS A 33 -11.66 -9.86 -4.80
CA CYS A 33 -12.76 -10.09 -3.86
C CYS A 33 -12.25 -10.62 -2.51
N LEU A 34 -11.38 -11.63 -2.51
CA LEU A 34 -10.85 -12.19 -1.26
C LEU A 34 -9.95 -11.20 -0.52
N ARG A 35 -9.08 -10.45 -1.21
CA ARG A 35 -8.25 -9.41 -0.58
C ARG A 35 -9.10 -8.30 0.06
N VAL A 36 -10.22 -7.93 -0.56
CA VAL A 36 -11.07 -6.84 -0.05
C VAL A 36 -12.02 -7.29 1.07
N PHE A 37 -12.53 -8.52 1.01
CA PHE A 37 -13.55 -9.02 1.95
C PHE A 37 -12.99 -9.98 3.00
N ALA A 38 -12.17 -10.97 2.61
CA ALA A 38 -11.72 -12.03 3.52
C ALA A 38 -10.57 -11.59 4.44
N ASP A 39 -9.68 -10.71 3.99
CA ASP A 39 -8.52 -10.26 4.79
C ASP A 39 -8.89 -9.45 6.05
N LYS A 40 -10.12 -8.90 6.09
CA LYS A 40 -10.65 -8.18 7.25
C LYS A 40 -11.22 -9.12 8.32
N LEU A 41 -11.38 -10.41 8.00
CA LEU A 41 -12.02 -11.38 8.89
C LEU A 41 -10.99 -12.06 9.77
N SER A 42 -11.33 -12.24 11.05
CA SER A 42 -10.44 -12.85 12.04
C SER A 42 -10.60 -14.37 12.13
N ARG A 43 -11.83 -14.89 11.95
CA ARG A 43 -12.13 -16.31 12.10
C ARG A 43 -12.03 -17.03 10.77
N GLU A 44 -11.41 -18.21 10.80
CA GLU A 44 -11.24 -19.03 9.59
C GLU A 44 -12.58 -19.46 8.99
N VAL A 45 -13.58 -19.71 9.82
CA VAL A 45 -14.94 -20.07 9.38
C VAL A 45 -15.58 -18.95 8.55
N ASP A 46 -15.34 -17.69 8.92
CA ASP A 46 -15.86 -16.53 8.19
C ASP A 46 -15.13 -16.34 6.85
N LYS A 47 -13.81 -16.59 6.84
CA LYS A 47 -13.02 -16.57 5.60
C LYS A 47 -13.51 -17.64 4.63
N GLN A 48 -13.69 -18.87 5.11
CA GLN A 48 -14.22 -19.97 4.30
C GLN A 48 -15.60 -19.66 3.72
N PHE A 49 -16.48 -19.00 4.49
CA PHE A 49 -17.76 -18.52 3.98
C PHE A 49 -17.60 -17.57 2.78
N VAL A 50 -16.70 -16.57 2.87
CA VAL A 50 -16.44 -15.65 1.76
C VAL A 50 -15.82 -16.36 0.55
N HIS A 51 -14.90 -17.28 0.79
CA HIS A 51 -14.30 -18.11 -0.28
C HIS A 51 -15.37 -18.91 -1.03
N GLN A 52 -16.28 -19.55 -0.29
CA GLN A 52 -17.37 -20.32 -0.86
C GLN A 52 -18.35 -19.43 -1.64
N ALA A 53 -18.74 -18.30 -1.08
CA ALA A 53 -19.61 -17.34 -1.76
C ALA A 53 -18.99 -16.84 -3.08
N ALA A 54 -17.69 -16.52 -3.10
CA ALA A 54 -16.99 -16.13 -4.32
C ALA A 54 -16.97 -17.25 -5.38
N HIS A 55 -16.80 -18.51 -4.94
CA HIS A 55 -16.84 -19.67 -5.84
C HIS A 55 -18.25 -19.94 -6.40
N GLU A 56 -19.30 -19.76 -5.61
CA GLU A 56 -20.69 -19.89 -6.05
C GLU A 56 -21.06 -18.83 -7.09
N VAL A 57 -20.63 -17.58 -6.89
CA VAL A 57 -20.77 -16.50 -7.88
C VAL A 57 -20.03 -16.86 -9.17
N CYS A 58 -18.80 -17.41 -9.08
CA CYS A 58 -18.08 -17.87 -10.27
C CYS A 58 -18.88 -18.93 -11.04
N SER A 59 -19.37 -19.93 -10.33
CA SER A 59 -20.10 -21.06 -10.92
C SER A 59 -21.40 -20.63 -11.59
N THR A 60 -22.08 -19.65 -10.99
CA THR A 60 -23.38 -19.14 -11.46
C THR A 60 -23.24 -18.22 -12.66
N HIS A 61 -22.24 -17.33 -12.68
CA HIS A 61 -22.14 -16.26 -13.68
C HIS A 61 -21.08 -16.50 -14.77
N PHE A 62 -20.00 -17.22 -14.46
CA PHE A 62 -18.91 -17.51 -15.42
C PHE A 62 -18.90 -18.96 -15.90
N GLY A 63 -19.78 -19.82 -15.36
CA GLY A 63 -19.90 -21.22 -15.74
C GLY A 63 -18.98 -22.15 -14.95
N ARG A 64 -19.35 -23.44 -14.94
CA ARG A 64 -18.72 -24.46 -14.08
C ARG A 64 -17.27 -24.80 -14.46
N GLU A 65 -16.93 -24.73 -15.74
CA GLU A 65 -15.58 -25.04 -16.21
C GLU A 65 -14.57 -24.01 -15.72
N LEU A 66 -14.86 -22.72 -15.92
CA LEU A 66 -14.04 -21.62 -15.40
C LEU A 66 -14.00 -21.63 -13.87
N ALA A 67 -15.14 -21.82 -13.20
CA ALA A 67 -15.17 -21.90 -11.74
C ALA A 67 -14.31 -23.03 -11.17
N LYS A 68 -14.21 -24.16 -11.88
CA LYS A 68 -13.32 -25.26 -11.55
C LYS A 68 -11.85 -24.90 -11.78
N ALA A 69 -11.53 -24.23 -12.88
CA ALA A 69 -10.17 -23.78 -13.18
C ALA A 69 -9.64 -22.81 -12.11
N VAL A 70 -10.48 -21.87 -11.65
CA VAL A 70 -10.14 -20.92 -10.58
C VAL A 70 -10.55 -21.39 -9.18
N HIS A 71 -10.70 -22.71 -8.96
CA HIS A 71 -11.10 -23.24 -7.65
C HIS A 71 -10.10 -22.82 -6.56
N GLU A 72 -8.81 -23.10 -6.79
CA GLU A 72 -7.73 -22.48 -6.03
C GLU A 72 -7.57 -21.03 -6.50
N THR A 73 -7.57 -20.08 -5.57
CA THR A 73 -7.51 -18.67 -5.96
C THR A 73 -6.06 -18.29 -6.22
N PRO A 74 -5.70 -17.85 -7.43
CA PRO A 74 -4.34 -17.41 -7.71
C PRO A 74 -4.01 -16.16 -6.90
N TRP A 75 -2.77 -16.08 -6.41
CA TRP A 75 -2.22 -14.85 -5.87
C TRP A 75 -1.67 -13.97 -6.98
N PHE A 76 -1.61 -12.67 -6.73
CA PHE A 76 -1.01 -11.70 -7.63
C PHE A 76 0.00 -10.85 -6.86
N ALA A 77 1.07 -10.45 -7.53
CA ALA A 77 2.13 -9.60 -6.98
C ALA A 77 2.74 -8.74 -8.07
N ASP A 78 3.29 -7.59 -7.71
CA ASP A 78 3.86 -6.60 -8.63
C ASP A 78 5.39 -6.54 -8.63
N PHE A 79 6.05 -7.40 -7.86
CA PHE A 79 7.49 -7.34 -7.63
C PHE A 79 8.25 -8.56 -8.16
N LEU A 80 7.65 -9.33 -9.07
CA LEU A 80 8.24 -10.57 -9.59
C LEU A 80 9.32 -10.30 -10.65
N ARG A 81 9.11 -9.29 -11.51
CA ARG A 81 10.02 -8.95 -12.61
C ARG A 81 11.36 -8.42 -12.13
N GLU A 82 12.36 -8.50 -13.01
CA GLU A 82 13.71 -7.99 -12.75
C GLU A 82 13.92 -6.65 -13.46
N GLY A 83 14.86 -5.86 -12.93
CA GLY A 83 15.35 -4.68 -13.62
C GLY A 83 16.09 -5.10 -14.89
N VAL A 84 16.00 -4.27 -15.91
CA VAL A 84 16.68 -4.49 -17.18
C VAL A 84 17.78 -3.44 -17.29
N GLU A 85 18.95 -3.84 -17.74
CA GLU A 85 20.01 -2.89 -18.10
C GLU A 85 19.62 -2.18 -19.40
N ASP A 86 19.72 -0.86 -19.42
CA ASP A 86 19.52 -0.10 -20.64
C ASP A 86 20.75 -0.18 -21.57
N GLU A 87 20.63 0.44 -22.75
CA GLU A 87 21.70 0.46 -23.75
C GLU A 87 22.99 1.16 -23.25
N SER A 88 22.92 1.90 -22.14
CA SER A 88 24.05 2.58 -21.50
C SER A 88 24.71 1.76 -20.38
N GLY A 89 24.14 0.60 -20.04
CA GLY A 89 24.59 -0.26 -18.94
C GLY A 89 24.08 0.17 -17.57
N GLU A 90 23.14 1.13 -17.49
CA GLU A 90 22.48 1.50 -16.25
C GLU A 90 21.31 0.55 -15.97
N LEU A 91 21.22 0.05 -14.73
CA LEU A 91 20.14 -0.85 -14.33
C LEU A 91 18.87 -0.03 -14.08
N LEU A 92 17.86 -0.21 -14.95
CA LEU A 92 16.55 0.41 -14.76
C LEU A 92 15.82 -0.24 -13.58
N PRO A 93 15.00 0.53 -12.84
CA PRO A 93 14.15 -0.02 -11.78
C PRO A 93 13.27 -1.17 -12.31
N ALA A 94 13.17 -2.24 -11.52
CA ALA A 94 12.32 -3.39 -11.87
C ALA A 94 10.87 -2.94 -12.09
N PRO A 95 10.24 -3.31 -13.21
CA PRO A 95 8.88 -2.87 -13.52
C PRO A 95 7.89 -3.46 -12.51
N LYS A 96 7.01 -2.60 -12.00
CA LYS A 96 5.98 -2.98 -11.01
C LYS A 96 4.70 -3.46 -11.70
N ILE A 97 4.74 -4.68 -12.22
CA ILE A 97 3.64 -5.23 -13.01
C ILE A 97 2.88 -6.25 -12.18
N TYR A 98 1.64 -5.89 -11.80
CA TYR A 98 0.76 -6.75 -11.03
C TYR A 98 0.32 -7.95 -11.86
N GLU A 99 0.82 -9.13 -11.51
CA GLU A 99 0.67 -10.35 -12.32
C GLU A 99 0.53 -11.61 -11.46
N PRO A 100 -0.04 -12.71 -12.00
CA PRO A 100 -0.30 -13.90 -11.23
C PRO A 100 1.00 -14.57 -10.77
N VAL A 101 1.01 -14.98 -9.51
CA VAL A 101 2.12 -15.64 -8.84
C VAL A 101 2.18 -17.11 -9.30
N PRO A 102 3.31 -17.58 -9.82
CA PRO A 102 3.46 -18.99 -10.22
C PRO A 102 3.41 -19.97 -9.05
N SER A 103 4.10 -19.64 -7.95
CA SER A 103 4.09 -20.40 -6.71
C SER A 103 4.59 -19.56 -5.54
N LEU A 104 4.25 -19.94 -4.31
CA LEU A 104 4.77 -19.28 -3.11
C LEU A 104 6.29 -19.42 -2.98
N ASP A 105 6.88 -20.49 -3.52
CA ASP A 105 8.34 -20.70 -3.49
C ASP A 105 9.08 -19.64 -4.31
N VAL A 106 8.54 -19.29 -5.49
CA VAL A 106 9.09 -18.22 -6.35
C VAL A 106 9.04 -16.88 -5.61
N VAL A 107 7.90 -16.56 -4.98
CA VAL A 107 7.77 -15.33 -4.20
C VAL A 107 8.71 -15.33 -3.01
N ARG A 108 8.85 -16.46 -2.31
CA ARG A 108 9.73 -16.60 -1.15
C ARG A 108 11.18 -16.33 -1.54
N ALA A 109 11.65 -16.90 -2.64
CA ALA A 109 13.00 -16.65 -3.17
C ALA A 109 13.21 -15.15 -3.46
N LYS A 110 12.24 -14.51 -4.14
CA LYS A 110 12.30 -13.09 -4.48
C LYS A 110 12.29 -12.19 -3.23
N VAL A 111 11.46 -12.52 -2.25
CA VAL A 111 11.37 -11.77 -0.98
C VAL A 111 12.64 -11.91 -0.16
N ASN A 112 13.25 -13.10 -0.11
CA ASN A 112 14.54 -13.30 0.57
C ASN A 112 15.66 -12.49 -0.09
N PHE A 113 15.70 -12.45 -1.43
CA PHE A 113 16.63 -11.59 -2.16
C PHE A 113 16.47 -10.11 -1.78
N TYR A 114 15.23 -9.60 -1.72
CA TYR A 114 14.99 -8.22 -1.28
C TYR A 114 15.29 -7.99 0.21
N LEU A 115 15.12 -9.00 1.06
CA LEU A 115 15.48 -8.93 2.47
C LEU A 115 17.00 -8.81 2.67
N GLU A 116 17.78 -9.56 1.90
CA GLU A 116 19.24 -9.45 1.89
C GLU A 116 19.67 -8.05 1.44
N LYS A 117 19.16 -7.57 0.31
CA LYS A 117 19.41 -6.19 -0.17
C LYS A 117 19.03 -5.13 0.84
N TYR A 118 17.87 -5.26 1.49
CA TYR A 118 17.46 -4.34 2.54
C TYR A 118 18.50 -4.30 3.68
N ASN A 119 19.02 -5.46 4.09
CA ASN A 119 19.99 -5.57 5.17
C ASN A 119 21.37 -5.02 4.78
N GLU A 120 21.74 -5.10 3.51
CA GLU A 120 22.94 -4.48 2.93
C GLU A 120 22.83 -2.94 2.92
N ASP A 121 21.70 -2.42 2.43
CA ASP A 121 21.43 -0.97 2.37
C ASP A 121 21.22 -0.36 3.75
N ASN A 122 20.80 -1.15 4.74
CA ASN A 122 20.48 -0.70 6.09
C ASN A 122 21.23 -1.51 7.19
N PRO A 123 22.57 -1.42 7.28
CA PRO A 123 23.35 -2.24 8.21
C PRO A 123 22.99 -2.04 9.69
N SER A 124 22.49 -0.86 10.06
CA SER A 124 22.09 -0.54 11.44
C SER A 124 20.67 -1.00 11.81
N LYS A 125 19.87 -1.43 10.83
CA LYS A 125 18.45 -1.79 11.00
C LYS A 125 18.12 -3.15 10.38
N GLN A 126 19.07 -4.07 10.38
CA GLN A 126 18.89 -5.39 9.78
C GLN A 126 17.67 -6.13 10.34
N MET A 127 16.97 -6.82 9.44
CA MET A 127 15.82 -7.65 9.72
C MET A 127 16.17 -9.12 9.50
N ASN A 128 16.02 -9.93 10.55
CA ASN A 128 16.20 -11.38 10.50
C ASN A 128 14.83 -12.05 10.43
N LEU A 129 14.24 -12.07 9.24
CA LEU A 129 12.91 -12.63 9.00
C LEU A 129 13.00 -14.03 8.38
N VAL A 130 12.14 -14.93 8.84
CA VAL A 130 11.95 -16.24 8.22
C VAL A 130 10.67 -16.19 7.39
N MET A 131 10.78 -16.37 6.08
CA MET A 131 9.66 -16.26 5.13
C MET A 131 8.92 -17.58 4.96
N PHE A 132 8.11 -17.96 5.95
CA PHE A 132 7.12 -19.04 5.81
C PHE A 132 5.86 -18.55 5.06
N ASP A 133 4.99 -19.47 4.64
CA ASP A 133 3.87 -19.18 3.72
C ASP A 133 2.94 -18.05 4.20
N ALA A 134 2.61 -18.02 5.50
CA ALA A 134 1.83 -16.94 6.08
C ALA A 134 2.58 -15.58 6.05
N ALA A 135 3.89 -15.55 6.25
CA ALA A 135 4.67 -14.31 6.11
C ALA A 135 4.70 -13.81 4.67
N VAL A 136 4.87 -14.71 3.70
CA VAL A 136 4.88 -14.39 2.26
C VAL A 136 3.51 -13.85 1.82
N THR A 137 2.42 -14.52 2.19
CA THR A 137 1.05 -14.07 1.87
C THR A 137 0.70 -12.74 2.53
N HIS A 138 1.10 -12.51 3.78
CA HIS A 138 0.94 -11.21 4.43
C HIS A 138 1.75 -10.10 3.76
N LEU A 139 2.99 -10.39 3.33
CA LEU A 139 3.78 -9.42 2.59
C LEU A 139 3.12 -9.05 1.25
N MET A 140 2.63 -10.03 0.50
CA MET A 140 1.89 -9.79 -0.74
C MET A 140 0.64 -8.93 -0.49
N ALA A 141 -0.12 -9.22 0.57
CA ALA A 141 -1.28 -8.43 0.95
C ALA A 141 -0.92 -6.97 1.29
N ILE A 142 0.19 -6.76 2.03
CA ILE A 142 0.67 -5.41 2.35
C ILE A 142 1.13 -4.68 1.07
N SER A 143 1.94 -5.33 0.23
CA SER A 143 2.40 -4.79 -1.05
C SER A 143 1.22 -4.34 -1.91
N ARG A 144 0.21 -5.21 -2.05
CA ARG A 144 -1.03 -4.92 -2.79
C ARG A 144 -1.79 -3.73 -2.22
N ILE A 145 -1.78 -3.50 -0.91
CA ILE A 145 -2.47 -2.35 -0.30
C ILE A 145 -1.69 -1.05 -0.54
N ILE A 146 -0.38 -1.04 -0.31
CA ILE A 146 0.42 0.19 -0.43
C ILE A 146 0.66 0.60 -1.89
N GLN A 147 0.56 -0.31 -2.86
CA GLN A 147 0.65 0.01 -4.28
C GLN A 147 -0.66 0.56 -4.86
N MET A 148 -1.77 0.46 -4.13
CA MET A 148 -3.03 1.04 -4.58
C MET A 148 -3.10 2.52 -4.22
N PRO A 149 -3.48 3.40 -5.17
CA PRO A 149 -3.77 4.79 -4.87
C PRO A 149 -4.80 4.89 -3.75
N ARG A 150 -4.52 5.73 -2.75
CA ARG A 150 -5.37 5.91 -1.55
C ARG A 150 -5.52 4.64 -0.71
N GLY A 151 -4.58 3.71 -0.84
CA GLY A 151 -4.45 2.51 -0.05
C GLY A 151 -3.76 2.80 1.28
N SER A 152 -4.32 2.28 2.38
CA SER A 152 -3.70 2.32 3.71
C SER A 152 -4.10 1.05 4.45
N ALA A 153 -3.22 0.56 5.32
CA ALA A 153 -3.37 -0.72 5.99
C ALA A 153 -3.45 -0.57 7.50
N MET A 154 -4.29 -1.39 8.13
CA MET A 154 -4.22 -1.64 9.57
C MET A 154 -3.85 -3.10 9.77
N LEU A 155 -2.66 -3.34 10.31
CA LEU A 155 -2.11 -4.64 10.63
C LEU A 155 -2.36 -4.90 12.11
N VAL A 156 -3.18 -5.90 12.40
CA VAL A 156 -3.53 -6.28 13.78
C VAL A 156 -2.95 -7.64 14.09
N GLY A 157 -2.21 -7.74 15.19
CA GLY A 157 -1.64 -9.01 15.64
C GLY A 157 -0.84 -8.85 16.92
N VAL A 158 -0.55 -9.95 17.60
CA VAL A 158 0.23 -9.92 18.85
C VAL A 158 1.68 -9.44 18.62
N GLY A 159 2.37 -9.07 19.69
CA GLY A 159 3.80 -8.73 19.64
C GLY A 159 4.62 -9.88 19.05
N GLY A 160 5.65 -9.56 18.26
CA GLY A 160 6.51 -10.56 17.62
C GLY A 160 5.97 -11.17 16.31
N SER A 161 4.74 -10.84 15.89
CA SER A 161 4.15 -11.38 14.65
C SER A 161 4.70 -10.79 13.33
N GLY A 162 5.78 -10.01 13.39
CA GLY A 162 6.46 -9.46 12.20
C GLY A 162 5.79 -8.28 11.49
N LYS A 163 4.67 -7.72 11.98
CA LYS A 163 3.89 -6.66 11.28
C LYS A 163 4.74 -5.51 10.75
N GLN A 164 5.54 -4.88 11.62
CA GLN A 164 6.37 -3.74 11.25
C GLN A 164 7.46 -4.13 10.24
N SER A 165 8.12 -5.27 10.46
CA SER A 165 9.20 -5.73 9.60
C SER A 165 8.71 -6.13 8.22
N LEU A 166 7.55 -6.79 8.12
CA LEU A 166 6.90 -7.11 6.85
C LEU A 166 6.42 -5.84 6.13
N ALA A 167 5.83 -4.88 6.86
CA ALA A 167 5.43 -3.60 6.28
C ALA A 167 6.62 -2.80 5.73
N ARG A 168 7.73 -2.76 6.49
CA ARG A 168 8.96 -2.10 6.06
C ARG A 168 9.59 -2.78 4.85
N LEU A 169 9.62 -4.11 4.84
CA LEU A 169 10.12 -4.86 3.70
C LEU A 169 9.24 -4.67 2.45
N ALA A 170 7.91 -4.69 2.60
CA ALA A 170 7.00 -4.42 1.51
C ALA A 170 7.20 -3.01 0.93
N ALA A 171 7.36 -1.99 1.78
CA ALA A 171 7.66 -0.62 1.35
C ALA A 171 9.02 -0.51 0.65
N TYR A 172 10.04 -1.22 1.14
CA TYR A 172 11.34 -1.30 0.49
C TYR A 172 11.27 -1.97 -0.89
N ILE A 173 10.58 -3.11 -0.98
CA ILE A 173 10.33 -3.81 -2.26
C ILE A 173 9.62 -2.88 -3.24
N ALA A 174 8.63 -2.13 -2.75
CA ALA A 174 7.88 -1.14 -3.51
C ALA A 174 8.71 0.08 -3.95
N GLY A 175 9.89 0.30 -3.38
CA GLY A 175 10.71 1.48 -3.63
C GLY A 175 10.15 2.75 -2.98
N HIS A 176 9.31 2.60 -1.95
CA HIS A 176 8.68 3.74 -1.29
C HIS A 176 9.65 4.46 -0.35
N PHE A 177 9.52 5.78 -0.27
CA PHE A 177 10.09 6.52 0.84
C PHE A 177 9.42 6.05 2.14
N THR A 178 10.21 5.42 3.02
CA THR A 178 9.68 4.80 4.23
C THR A 178 9.97 5.68 5.43
N PHE A 179 8.92 6.07 6.15
CA PHE A 179 9.03 6.91 7.33
C PHE A 179 8.38 6.23 8.53
N GLN A 180 9.03 6.33 9.69
CA GLN A 180 8.49 5.90 10.98
C GLN A 180 8.93 6.91 12.03
N ILE A 181 7.98 7.35 12.85
CA ILE A 181 8.26 8.32 13.91
C ILE A 181 9.24 7.72 14.92
N THR A 182 10.25 8.51 15.31
CA THR A 182 11.09 8.16 16.47
C THR A 182 10.64 8.95 17.68
N VAL A 183 9.81 8.33 18.51
CA VAL A 183 9.19 9.04 19.63
C VAL A 183 10.19 9.23 20.78
N THR A 184 10.48 10.49 21.08
CA THR A 184 11.25 10.93 22.24
C THR A 184 10.32 11.36 23.39
N LYS A 185 10.86 11.61 24.59
CA LYS A 185 10.07 12.12 25.74
C LYS A 185 9.41 13.47 25.47
N THR A 186 9.95 14.24 24.52
CA THR A 186 9.50 15.59 24.17
C THR A 186 8.69 15.61 22.87
N TYR A 187 8.37 14.45 22.30
CA TYR A 187 7.59 14.37 21.08
C TYR A 187 6.14 14.81 21.34
N ASN A 188 5.71 15.86 20.64
CA ASN A 188 4.42 16.53 20.82
C ASN A 188 3.75 16.77 19.45
N ASP A 189 2.61 17.47 19.45
CA ASP A 189 1.83 17.74 18.23
C ASP A 189 2.65 18.52 17.18
N ASN A 190 3.50 19.46 17.61
CA ASN A 190 4.36 20.22 16.69
C ASN A 190 5.39 19.32 16.00
N ALA A 191 6.01 18.38 16.74
CA ALA A 191 6.94 17.41 16.16
C ALA A 191 6.23 16.50 15.14
N LEU A 192 4.98 16.10 15.43
CA LEU A 192 4.17 15.36 14.45
C LEU A 192 3.84 16.20 13.22
N PHE A 193 3.56 17.50 13.39
CA PHE A 193 3.31 18.37 12.25
C PHE A 193 4.56 18.51 11.38
N ASP A 194 5.75 18.61 11.95
CA ASP A 194 7.01 18.63 11.19
C ASP A 194 7.20 17.33 10.39
N ASP A 195 6.96 16.17 11.00
CA ASP A 195 7.01 14.87 10.34
C ASP A 195 5.98 14.77 9.20
N LEU A 196 4.74 15.24 9.43
CA LEU A 196 3.69 15.29 8.41
C LEU A 196 4.06 16.23 7.26
N ARG A 197 4.66 17.40 7.51
CA ARG A 197 5.15 18.29 6.43
C ARG A 197 6.17 17.58 5.55
N CYS A 198 7.10 16.83 6.16
CA CYS A 198 8.07 16.02 5.42
C CYS A 198 7.38 14.98 4.51
N LEU A 199 6.38 14.27 5.05
CA LEU A 199 5.59 13.28 4.32
C LEU A 199 4.82 13.90 3.14
N TYR A 200 4.20 15.07 3.32
CA TYR A 200 3.48 15.78 2.26
C TYR A 200 4.44 16.34 1.20
N ALA A 201 5.63 16.77 1.58
CA ALA A 201 6.66 17.16 0.63
C ALA A 201 7.12 15.96 -0.22
N SER A 202 7.31 14.78 0.37
CA SER A 202 7.66 13.57 -0.39
C SER A 202 6.50 13.12 -1.30
N ALA A 203 5.31 12.90 -0.74
CA ALA A 203 4.17 12.37 -1.46
C ALA A 203 3.54 13.35 -2.48
N GLY A 204 3.36 14.61 -2.08
CA GLY A 204 2.69 15.62 -2.90
C GLY A 204 3.64 16.40 -3.79
N GLN A 205 4.70 16.99 -3.22
CA GLN A 205 5.61 17.82 -4.00
C GLN A 205 6.53 16.97 -4.88
N LYS A 206 7.21 15.97 -4.32
CA LYS A 206 8.14 15.14 -5.11
C LYS A 206 7.44 14.06 -5.92
N ASN A 207 6.12 13.90 -5.73
CA ASN A 207 5.32 12.84 -6.34
C ASN A 207 5.93 11.45 -6.09
N GLN A 208 6.48 11.24 -4.89
CA GLN A 208 7.18 10.02 -4.51
C GLN A 208 6.28 9.17 -3.63
N ALA A 209 6.04 7.92 -4.04
CA ALA A 209 5.30 6.96 -3.24
C ALA A 209 5.95 6.79 -1.86
N THR A 210 5.14 6.96 -0.81
CA THR A 210 5.59 7.13 0.56
C THR A 210 4.80 6.22 1.48
N THR A 211 5.47 5.44 2.31
CA THR A 211 4.83 4.61 3.34
C THR A 211 5.18 5.13 4.73
N PHE A 212 4.13 5.55 5.44
CA PHE A 212 4.21 6.01 6.81
C PHE A 212 3.81 4.88 7.77
N LEU A 213 4.78 4.33 8.50
CA LEU A 213 4.55 3.29 9.48
C LEU A 213 4.31 3.90 10.86
N LEU A 214 3.26 3.45 11.53
CA LEU A 214 3.00 3.79 12.93
C LEU A 214 2.59 2.58 13.75
N THR A 215 2.81 2.69 15.05
CA THR A 215 2.52 1.70 16.07
C THR A 215 1.68 2.33 17.17
N ASP A 216 0.96 1.50 17.94
CA ASP A 216 0.17 1.96 19.09
C ASP A 216 1.03 2.59 20.20
N LEU A 217 2.32 2.25 20.26
CA LEU A 217 3.30 2.82 21.19
C LEU A 217 3.71 4.26 20.84
N GLU A 218 3.63 4.61 19.56
CA GLU A 218 4.01 5.94 19.04
C GLU A 218 2.86 6.96 19.18
N ILE A 219 1.64 6.49 19.45
CA ILE A 219 0.47 7.35 19.67
C ILE A 219 0.48 7.85 21.12
N LYS A 220 0.88 9.12 21.31
CA LYS A 220 1.07 9.73 22.64
C LYS A 220 -0.13 10.49 23.17
N SER A 221 -0.96 11.04 22.30
CA SER A 221 -2.17 11.78 22.64
C SER A 221 -3.34 11.34 21.77
N GLU A 222 -4.57 11.58 22.22
CA GLU A 222 -5.76 11.38 21.40
C GLU A 222 -5.77 12.31 20.18
N GLY A 223 -5.18 13.51 20.29
CA GLY A 223 -5.04 14.44 19.17
C GLY A 223 -4.32 13.85 17.96
N PHE A 224 -3.36 12.94 18.17
CA PHE A 224 -2.70 12.23 17.05
C PHE A 224 -3.70 11.43 16.21
N LEU A 225 -4.66 10.77 16.86
CA LEU A 225 -5.70 9.99 16.17
C LEU A 225 -6.62 10.89 15.35
N GLU A 226 -6.92 12.10 15.84
CA GLU A 226 -7.69 13.08 15.07
C GLU A 226 -6.94 13.51 13.80
N TYR A 227 -5.64 13.77 13.90
CA TYR A 227 -4.81 14.11 12.75
C TYR A 227 -4.73 12.95 11.74
N PHE A 228 -4.54 11.71 12.21
CA PHE A 228 -4.54 10.54 11.32
C PHE A 228 -5.90 10.29 10.69
N ASN A 229 -7.00 10.53 11.40
CA ASN A 229 -8.34 10.39 10.84
C ASN A 229 -8.58 11.43 9.73
N SER A 230 -8.17 12.68 9.94
CA SER A 230 -8.21 13.72 8.91
C SER A 230 -7.36 13.37 7.71
N LEU A 231 -6.12 12.90 7.93
CA LEU A 231 -5.22 12.43 6.88
C LEU A 231 -5.84 11.29 6.04
N LEU A 232 -6.45 10.29 6.69
CA LEU A 232 -7.04 9.14 6.00
C LEU A 232 -8.37 9.48 5.30
N SER A 233 -9.13 10.41 5.86
CA SER A 233 -10.47 10.77 5.36
C SER A 233 -10.41 11.78 4.22
N THR A 234 -9.76 12.91 4.45
CA THR A 234 -9.68 14.04 3.51
C THR A 234 -8.30 14.18 2.89
N GLY A 235 -7.26 13.69 3.56
CA GLY A 235 -5.88 14.00 3.22
C GLY A 235 -5.42 15.33 3.78
N GLU A 236 -6.27 16.12 4.42
CA GLU A 236 -5.95 17.48 4.88
C GLU A 236 -5.97 17.55 6.41
N VAL A 237 -4.84 17.94 7.00
CA VAL A 237 -4.72 18.16 8.44
C VAL A 237 -4.78 19.66 8.73
N ALA A 238 -5.77 20.07 9.53
CA ALA A 238 -5.99 21.48 9.86
C ALA A 238 -4.78 22.07 10.60
N GLY A 239 -4.34 23.25 10.16
CA GLY A 239 -3.19 23.94 10.76
C GLY A 239 -1.82 23.35 10.43
N LEU A 240 -1.75 22.35 9.53
CA LEU A 240 -0.47 21.76 9.12
C LEU A 240 0.42 22.76 8.39
N PHE A 241 -0.13 23.51 7.44
CA PHE A 241 0.58 24.50 6.64
C PHE A 241 0.08 25.92 6.92
N ALA A 242 1.02 26.86 6.99
CA ALA A 242 0.68 28.27 6.85
C ALA A 242 0.24 28.56 5.40
N LYS A 243 -0.51 29.65 5.19
CA LYS A 243 -1.06 29.97 3.86
C LYS A 243 0.03 30.16 2.82
N ASP A 244 1.08 30.91 3.17
CA ASP A 244 2.25 31.19 2.34
C ASP A 244 3.06 29.92 2.03
N GLU A 245 3.26 29.05 3.01
CA GLU A 245 3.92 27.75 2.81
C GLU A 245 3.15 26.90 1.81
N ARG A 246 1.85 26.74 2.01
CA ARG A 246 0.97 25.99 1.10
C ARG A 246 0.99 26.57 -0.32
N ASP A 247 0.84 27.88 -0.44
CA ASP A 247 0.79 28.55 -1.75
C ASP A 247 2.14 28.36 -2.49
N ASN A 248 3.28 28.37 -1.78
CA ASN A 248 4.59 28.04 -2.35
C ASN A 248 4.68 26.57 -2.80
N MET A 249 4.25 25.62 -1.96
CA MET A 249 4.30 24.19 -2.29
C MET A 249 3.52 23.87 -3.57
N VAL A 250 2.38 24.54 -3.73
CA VAL A 250 1.49 24.41 -4.87
C VAL A 250 2.07 25.09 -6.13
N ALA A 251 2.64 26.28 -5.97
CA ALA A 251 3.23 27.03 -7.09
C ALA A 251 4.38 26.26 -7.77
N GLU A 252 5.22 25.56 -7.00
CA GLU A 252 6.30 24.76 -7.55
C GLU A 252 5.82 23.57 -8.42
N ARG A 253 4.54 23.18 -8.31
CA ARG A 253 3.93 22.07 -9.06
C ARG A 253 3.02 22.52 -10.19
N ARG A 254 3.01 23.82 -10.51
CA ARG A 254 2.24 24.38 -11.62
C ARG A 254 2.56 23.72 -12.97
N ALA A 255 3.84 23.48 -13.26
CA ALA A 255 4.24 22.86 -14.53
C ALA A 255 3.68 21.43 -14.68
N ASP A 256 3.73 20.65 -13.60
CA ASP A 256 3.16 19.30 -13.56
C ASP A 256 1.64 19.32 -13.73
N PHE A 257 0.96 20.27 -13.07
CA PHE A 257 -0.49 20.44 -13.18
C PHE A 257 -0.91 20.71 -14.63
N ILE A 258 -0.23 21.63 -15.33
CA ILE A 258 -0.53 21.94 -16.73
C ILE A 258 -0.34 20.70 -17.62
N LYS A 259 0.66 19.87 -17.32
CA LYS A 259 0.95 18.64 -18.07
C LYS A 259 -0.08 17.52 -17.80
N GLU A 260 -0.43 17.28 -16.55
CA GLU A 260 -1.29 16.16 -16.14
C GLU A 260 -2.78 16.49 -16.18
N ARG A 261 -3.14 17.76 -16.06
CA ARG A 261 -4.53 18.26 -16.08
C ARG A 261 -4.71 19.40 -17.09
N PRO A 262 -4.42 19.19 -18.38
CA PRO A 262 -4.46 20.25 -19.40
C PRO A 262 -5.86 20.85 -19.60
N ASN A 263 -6.91 20.13 -19.18
CA ASN A 263 -8.31 20.56 -19.32
C ASN A 263 -8.83 21.35 -18.12
N GLN A 264 -8.04 21.53 -17.05
CA GLN A 264 -8.46 22.29 -15.88
C GLN A 264 -7.88 23.70 -15.92
N GLU A 265 -8.70 24.68 -15.52
CA GLU A 265 -8.25 26.06 -15.41
C GLU A 265 -7.17 26.21 -14.35
N GLU A 266 -6.18 27.03 -14.65
CA GLU A 266 -5.06 27.26 -13.77
C GLU A 266 -5.41 28.32 -12.72
N ASN A 267 -5.94 27.84 -11.59
CA ASN A 267 -6.23 28.67 -10.42
C ASN A 267 -5.74 27.95 -9.15
N LEU A 268 -5.57 28.72 -8.07
CA LEU A 268 -5.02 28.20 -6.81
C LEU A 268 -5.84 27.04 -6.22
N VAL A 269 -7.16 27.02 -6.43
CA VAL A 269 -8.04 25.97 -5.93
C VAL A 269 -7.76 24.65 -6.66
N ASN A 270 -7.68 24.68 -7.99
CA ASN A 270 -7.39 23.49 -8.80
C ASN A 270 -5.96 22.97 -8.57
N LEU A 271 -4.99 23.88 -8.45
CA LEU A 271 -3.62 23.51 -8.15
C LEU A 271 -3.49 22.88 -6.75
N TYR A 272 -4.19 23.41 -5.74
CA TYR A 272 -4.21 22.82 -4.41
C TYR A 272 -4.89 21.44 -4.40
N ASN A 273 -6.03 21.30 -5.09
CA ASN A 273 -6.70 20.01 -5.24
C ASN A 273 -5.82 18.97 -5.93
N PHE A 274 -5.06 19.38 -6.95
CA PHE A 274 -4.07 18.52 -7.61
C PHE A 274 -2.96 18.07 -6.66
N PHE A 275 -2.40 18.99 -5.88
CA PHE A 275 -1.42 18.66 -4.85
C PHE A 275 -2.00 17.67 -3.82
N MET A 276 -3.22 17.90 -3.35
CA MET A 276 -3.90 17.02 -2.40
C MET A 276 -4.21 15.64 -2.99
N ASP A 277 -4.60 15.56 -4.26
CA ASP A 277 -4.80 14.28 -4.94
C ASP A 277 -3.48 13.49 -4.98
N ARG A 278 -2.35 14.12 -5.32
CA ARG A 278 -1.02 13.48 -5.27
C ARG A 278 -0.65 13.01 -3.87
N VAL A 279 -0.87 13.83 -2.85
CA VAL A 279 -0.63 13.42 -1.45
C VAL A 279 -1.44 12.16 -1.14
N ARG A 280 -2.73 12.13 -1.47
CA ARG A 280 -3.60 10.98 -1.16
C ARG A 280 -3.27 9.73 -1.98
N ASP A 281 -2.82 9.92 -3.21
CA ASP A 281 -2.50 8.82 -4.10
C ASP A 281 -1.16 8.17 -3.73
N ASN A 282 -0.20 8.94 -3.16
CA ASN A 282 1.16 8.49 -2.84
C ASN A 282 1.45 8.29 -1.34
N LEU A 283 0.67 8.85 -0.41
CA LEU A 283 0.91 8.72 1.03
C LEU A 283 0.09 7.58 1.61
N HIS A 284 0.76 6.48 1.90
CA HIS A 284 0.15 5.25 2.43
C HIS A 284 0.46 5.10 3.91
N VAL A 285 -0.57 5.08 4.75
CA VAL A 285 -0.41 4.88 6.20
C VAL A 285 -0.54 3.40 6.54
N VAL A 286 0.41 2.86 7.29
CA VAL A 286 0.40 1.47 7.78
C VAL A 286 0.43 1.47 9.30
N LEU A 287 -0.72 1.18 9.90
CA LEU A 287 -0.91 1.11 11.35
C LEU A 287 -0.65 -0.31 11.85
N CYS A 288 0.30 -0.50 12.76
CA CYS A 288 0.69 -1.80 13.32
C CYS A 288 0.26 -1.90 14.78
N PHE A 289 -0.91 -2.47 15.05
CA PHE A 289 -1.51 -2.52 16.39
C PHE A 289 -1.55 -3.92 16.97
N SER A 290 -1.56 -3.98 18.31
CA SER A 290 -1.77 -5.22 19.06
C SER A 290 -3.20 -5.28 19.58
N PRO A 291 -3.94 -6.39 19.36
CA PRO A 291 -5.30 -6.54 19.89
C PRO A 291 -5.32 -6.69 21.42
N LEU A 292 -4.15 -6.92 22.04
CA LEU A 292 -3.99 -7.00 23.49
C LEU A 292 -3.72 -5.65 24.15
N SER A 293 -3.52 -4.60 23.33
CA SER A 293 -3.25 -3.24 23.82
C SER A 293 -4.55 -2.63 24.35
N SER A 294 -4.50 -2.03 25.54
CA SER A 294 -5.66 -1.30 26.09
C SER A 294 -6.08 -0.10 25.24
N LYS A 295 -5.19 0.39 24.37
CA LYS A 295 -5.48 1.44 23.38
C LYS A 295 -6.23 0.92 22.15
N PHE A 296 -6.29 -0.40 21.96
CA PHE A 296 -6.99 -1.04 20.84
C PHE A 296 -8.42 -1.45 21.19
N ALA A 297 -8.65 -1.80 22.45
CA ALA A 297 -9.97 -2.14 23.00
C ALA A 297 -10.87 -0.89 23.05
#